data_AF-A0AAW0XT68-F1
#
_entry.id   AF-A0AAW0XT68-F1
#
_cell.length_a   1.000
_cell.length_b   1.000
_cell.length_c   1.000
_cell.angle_alpha   90.00
_cell.angle_beta   90.00
_cell.angle_gamma   90.00
#
_symmetry.space_group_name_H-M   'P 1'
#
loop_
_entity.id
_entity.type
_entity.pdbx_description
1 polymer ?
#
loop_
_entity_poly.entity_id
_entity_poly.type
_entity_poly.pdbx_seq_one_letter_code
_entity_poly.pdbx_strand_id
1 'polypeptide(L)'
;CGGGARVSTQLQAPTPENRRMPTQEEIFAELGIFGDVATAGGGGGAGKSGGAAINAEELGNDSTMEELWAMKAMEHSEIHFNLLCAVDPRLLKLTPKDDVIYSSFRKEFPDFNVGKLVENDLKSPDAKEKWRPFCMAFEKEIEDYSFATLVRIDSEDEYSESNTILVTRIQFFCIEIARNREGFNDSIRTKFKPKPRTKKNRQ
;
A
#
# COMPACT_ATOMS: atom_id res chain seq x y z
N CYS A 1 29.52 -51.11 -7.06
CA CYS A 1 28.10 -50.72 -7.00
C CYS A 1 27.93 -49.62 -5.95
N GLY A 2 28.02 -48.35 -6.35
CA GLY A 2 27.81 -47.20 -5.46
C GLY A 2 26.57 -46.44 -5.92
N GLY A 3 25.47 -46.56 -5.19
CA GLY A 3 24.22 -45.85 -5.46
C GLY A 3 24.20 -44.53 -4.70
N GLY A 4 24.37 -43.41 -5.41
CA GLY A 4 24.15 -42.08 -4.87
C GLY A 4 22.65 -41.77 -4.78
N ALA A 5 22.14 -41.59 -3.56
CA ALA A 5 20.79 -41.12 -3.32
C ALA A 5 20.72 -39.61 -3.62
N ARG A 6 19.98 -39.24 -4.67
CA ARG A 6 19.58 -37.86 -4.93
C ARG A 6 18.51 -37.46 -3.90
N VAL A 7 18.85 -36.56 -2.98
CA VAL A 7 17.88 -35.86 -2.14
C VAL A 7 17.14 -34.89 -3.05
N SER A 8 15.89 -35.21 -3.39
CA SER A 8 14.98 -34.29 -4.05
C SER A 8 14.45 -33.31 -3.01
N THR A 9 14.99 -32.10 -2.98
CA THR A 9 14.43 -30.99 -2.21
C THR A 9 13.13 -30.57 -2.90
N GLN A 10 12.00 -31.12 -2.46
CA GLN A 10 10.68 -30.60 -2.85
C GLN A 10 10.57 -29.17 -2.31
N LEU A 11 10.43 -28.19 -3.21
CA LEU A 11 9.90 -26.87 -2.88
C LEU A 11 8.48 -27.09 -2.34
N GLN A 12 8.32 -27.05 -1.02
CA GLN A 12 7.03 -27.08 -0.38
C GLN A 12 6.36 -25.72 -0.60
N ALA A 13 5.23 -25.68 -1.30
CA ALA A 13 4.41 -24.48 -1.39
C ALA A 13 3.92 -24.09 0.02
N PRO A 14 3.94 -22.80 0.39
CA PRO A 14 3.55 -22.38 1.73
C PRO A 14 2.06 -22.64 1.98
N THR A 15 1.76 -23.29 3.11
CA THR A 15 0.40 -23.61 3.57
C THR A 15 -0.32 -22.37 4.11
N PRO A 16 -1.67 -22.34 4.07
CA PRO A 16 -2.48 -21.16 4.37
C PRO A 16 -2.55 -20.76 5.87
N GLU A 17 -1.89 -21.48 6.77
CA GLU A 17 -2.09 -21.35 8.23
C GLU A 17 -1.12 -20.38 8.92
N ASN A 18 -0.24 -19.67 8.19
CA ASN A 18 0.70 -18.74 8.83
C ASN A 18 0.93 -17.42 8.06
N ARG A 19 -0.11 -16.87 7.42
CA ARG A 19 -0.05 -15.54 6.81
C ARG A 19 -0.26 -14.45 7.86
N ARG A 20 0.81 -14.12 8.60
CA ARG A 20 0.91 -12.90 9.39
C ARG A 20 0.91 -11.69 8.44
N MET A 21 0.15 -10.64 8.75
CA MET A 21 0.27 -9.37 8.03
C MET A 21 1.69 -8.80 8.22
N PRO A 22 2.34 -8.31 7.16
CA PRO A 22 3.70 -7.80 7.25
C PRO A 22 3.78 -6.63 8.23
N THR A 23 4.86 -6.56 9.00
CA THR A 23 5.11 -5.51 10.00
C THR A 23 5.29 -4.16 9.34
N GLN A 24 5.17 -3.06 10.09
CA GLN A 24 5.47 -1.71 9.60
C GLN A 24 6.80 -1.60 8.85
N GLU A 25 7.84 -2.23 9.38
CA GLU A 25 9.19 -2.22 8.80
C GLU A 25 9.25 -3.09 7.56
N GLU A 26 8.58 -4.25 7.56
CA GLU A 26 8.43 -5.09 6.37
C GLU A 26 7.63 -4.38 5.29
N ILE A 27 6.58 -3.65 5.66
CA ILE A 27 5.76 -2.81 4.77
C ILE A 27 6.60 -1.67 4.21
N PHE A 28 7.38 -0.98 5.03
CA PHE A 28 8.24 0.12 4.58
C PHE A 28 9.44 -0.36 3.78
N ALA A 29 9.98 -1.54 4.07
CA ALA A 29 11.02 -2.20 3.26
C ALA A 29 10.44 -2.75 1.95
N GLU A 30 9.24 -3.32 1.98
CA GLU A 30 8.52 -3.84 0.82
C GLU A 30 8.08 -2.70 -0.10
N LEU A 31 7.60 -1.58 0.44
CA LEU A 31 7.27 -0.37 -0.31
C LEU A 31 8.52 0.48 -0.63
N GLY A 32 9.70 0.08 -0.13
CA GLY A 32 10.98 0.74 -0.39
C GLY A 32 11.05 2.18 0.11
N ILE A 33 10.26 2.54 1.13
CA ILE A 33 10.15 3.89 1.71
C ILE A 33 11.32 4.17 2.67
N PHE A 34 11.90 3.13 3.27
CA PHE A 34 13.18 3.20 3.97
C PHE A 34 14.13 2.15 3.40
N GLY A 35 15.21 2.59 2.76
CA GLY A 35 16.27 1.70 2.28
C GLY A 35 16.94 2.20 1.02
N ASP A 36 17.75 3.25 1.17
CA ASP A 36 19.12 3.36 0.64
C ASP A 36 19.86 4.46 1.42
N VAL A 37 20.07 4.26 2.73
CA VAL A 37 21.23 4.89 3.37
C VAL A 37 22.41 3.98 3.05
N ALA A 38 23.03 4.23 1.90
CA ALA A 38 24.26 3.57 1.53
C ALA A 38 25.34 3.94 2.56
N THR A 39 25.69 2.97 3.39
CA THR A 39 26.93 2.94 4.16
C THR A 39 28.11 2.95 3.18
N ALA A 40 28.76 4.09 3.01
CA ALA A 40 30.11 4.21 2.45
C ALA A 40 30.83 5.35 3.19
N GLY A 41 31.89 4.99 3.92
CA GLY A 41 32.51 5.86 4.93
C GLY A 41 33.50 6.91 4.43
N GLY A 42 33.89 7.77 5.38
CA GLY A 42 35.19 8.46 5.40
C GLY A 42 35.15 9.99 5.31
N GLY A 43 35.49 10.68 6.42
CA GLY A 43 36.00 12.05 6.41
C GLY A 43 35.26 13.03 7.33
N GLY A 44 35.91 13.46 8.41
CA GLY A 44 35.32 14.24 9.50
C GLY A 44 35.04 15.72 9.22
N GLY A 45 34.28 16.31 10.14
CA GLY A 45 34.04 17.76 10.23
C GLY A 45 33.06 18.07 11.37
N ALA A 46 33.55 18.75 12.41
CA ALA A 46 32.80 19.11 13.59
C ALA A 46 31.68 20.13 13.31
N GLY A 47 30.50 19.93 13.90
CA GLY A 47 29.41 20.91 13.91
C GLY A 47 28.28 20.50 14.86
N LYS A 48 28.28 21.06 16.07
CA LYS A 48 27.17 20.97 17.03
C LYS A 48 25.98 21.81 16.54
N SER A 49 24.77 21.24 16.49
CA SER A 49 23.54 21.91 16.97
C SER A 49 22.39 20.89 17.04
N GLY A 50 21.60 20.99 18.10
CA GLY A 50 20.67 19.96 18.54
C GLY A 50 19.40 19.83 17.70
N GLY A 51 19.00 18.58 17.53
CA GLY A 51 17.67 18.10 17.18
C GLY A 51 17.67 16.63 17.58
N ALA A 52 16.72 16.21 18.41
CA ALA A 52 16.69 14.89 19.01
C ALA A 52 16.88 13.79 17.96
N ALA A 53 18.04 13.13 18.00
CA ALA A 53 18.23 11.86 17.34
C ALA A 53 17.31 10.87 18.07
N ILE A 54 16.14 10.62 17.48
CA ILE A 54 15.34 9.47 17.83
C ILE A 54 16.21 8.28 17.38
N ASN A 55 16.83 7.59 18.34
CA ASN A 55 17.56 6.37 18.04
C ASN A 55 16.54 5.38 17.46
N ALA A 56 16.68 5.05 16.18
CA ALA A 56 15.82 4.10 15.47
C ALA A 56 15.81 2.69 16.12
N GLU A 57 16.76 2.44 17.03
CA GLU A 57 16.94 1.20 17.77
C GLU A 57 16.03 1.09 19.02
N GLU A 58 15.33 2.17 19.40
CA GLU A 58 14.38 2.22 20.53
C GLU A 58 12.92 2.37 20.06
N LEU A 59 12.65 2.23 18.76
CA LEU A 59 11.32 1.87 18.27
C LEU A 59 11.24 0.34 18.28
N GLY A 60 11.24 -0.22 19.48
CA GLY A 60 10.93 -1.64 19.67
C GLY A 60 9.63 -1.95 18.94
N ASN A 61 9.62 -3.07 18.23
CA ASN A 61 8.49 -3.52 17.43
C ASN A 61 7.25 -3.71 18.33
N ASP A 62 6.53 -2.62 18.58
CA ASP A 62 5.32 -2.59 19.39
C ASP A 62 4.26 -3.30 18.57
N SER A 63 3.99 -4.58 18.86
CA SER A 63 2.89 -5.32 18.23
C SER A 63 1.57 -4.54 18.33
N THR A 64 1.41 -3.72 19.37
CA THR A 64 0.35 -2.73 19.52
C THR A 64 0.26 -1.72 18.37
N MET A 65 1.40 -1.21 17.88
CA MET A 65 1.45 -0.24 16.78
C MET A 65 1.11 -0.89 15.44
N GLU A 66 1.63 -2.10 15.18
CA GLU A 66 1.28 -2.90 14.01
C GLU A 66 -0.22 -3.21 13.98
N GLU A 67 -0.80 -3.60 15.11
CA GLU A 67 -2.24 -3.84 15.25
C GLU A 67 -3.06 -2.56 15.00
N LEU A 68 -2.64 -1.41 15.54
CA LEU A 68 -3.30 -0.13 15.30
C LEU A 68 -3.29 0.26 13.83
N TRP A 69 -2.20 -0.03 13.12
CA TRP A 69 -2.06 0.29 11.71
C TRP A 69 -2.88 -0.65 10.83
N ALA A 70 -2.85 -1.95 11.11
CA ALA A 70 -3.71 -2.93 10.47
C ALA A 70 -5.19 -2.57 10.66
N MET A 71 -5.60 -2.21 11.89
CA MET A 71 -6.96 -1.75 12.18
C MET A 71 -7.32 -0.50 11.38
N LYS A 72 -6.42 0.48 11.27
CA LYS A 72 -6.66 1.73 10.53
C LYS A 72 -6.73 1.51 9.01
N ALA A 73 -5.89 0.64 8.46
CA ALA A 73 -5.91 0.27 7.05
C ALA A 73 -7.19 -0.51 6.69
N MET A 74 -7.63 -1.42 7.56
CA MET A 74 -8.90 -2.13 7.43
C MET A 74 -10.09 -1.16 7.52
N GLU A 75 -10.14 -0.28 8.52
CA GLU A 75 -11.21 0.72 8.64
C GLU A 75 -11.27 1.62 7.40
N HIS A 76 -10.12 2.06 6.88
CA HIS A 76 -10.04 2.83 5.64
C HIS A 76 -10.64 2.06 4.45
N SER A 77 -10.30 0.77 4.29
CA SER A 77 -10.81 -0.08 3.21
C SER A 77 -12.33 -0.27 3.28
N GLU A 78 -12.88 -0.48 4.48
CA GLU A 78 -14.32 -0.65 4.70
C GLU A 78 -15.09 0.63 4.41
N ILE A 79 -14.59 1.78 4.91
CA ILE A 79 -15.20 3.09 4.66
C ILE A 79 -15.20 3.38 3.15
N HIS A 80 -14.05 3.19 2.50
CA HIS A 80 -13.92 3.40 1.07
C HIS A 80 -14.86 2.50 0.26
N PHE A 81 -14.93 1.20 0.57
CA PHE A 81 -15.82 0.28 -0.12
C PHE A 81 -17.30 0.63 0.07
N ASN A 82 -17.68 1.05 1.29
CA ASN A 82 -19.04 1.50 1.57
C ASN A 82 -19.40 2.77 0.78
N LEU A 83 -18.46 3.70 0.61
CA LEU A 83 -18.66 4.88 -0.23
C LEU A 83 -18.94 4.49 -1.69
N LEU A 84 -18.17 3.56 -2.25
CA LEU A 84 -18.38 3.03 -3.61
C LEU A 84 -19.74 2.32 -3.76
N CYS A 85 -20.22 1.66 -2.71
CA CYS A 85 -21.53 1.02 -2.72
C CYS A 85 -22.70 2.04 -2.60
N ALA A 86 -22.47 3.19 -1.98
CA ALA A 86 -23.52 4.16 -1.66
C ALA A 86 -23.66 5.27 -2.70
N VAL A 87 -22.54 5.72 -3.29
CA VAL A 87 -22.47 6.89 -4.17
C VAL A 87 -21.92 6.48 -5.54
N ASP A 88 -22.26 7.23 -6.58
CA ASP A 88 -21.64 7.08 -7.89
C ASP A 88 -20.11 7.34 -7.80
N PRO A 89 -19.25 6.37 -8.16
CA PRO A 89 -17.79 6.53 -8.10
C PRO A 89 -17.27 7.75 -8.85
N ARG A 90 -17.93 8.17 -9.94
CA ARG A 90 -17.51 9.33 -10.75
C ARG A 90 -17.70 10.67 -10.04
N LEU A 91 -18.59 10.72 -9.05
CA LEU A 91 -18.84 11.90 -8.22
C LEU A 91 -17.98 11.91 -6.95
N LEU A 92 -17.29 10.81 -6.66
CA LEU A 92 -16.45 10.66 -5.47
C LEU A 92 -15.14 11.43 -5.67
N LYS A 93 -14.93 12.47 -4.85
CA LYS A 93 -13.63 13.14 -4.74
C LYS A 93 -12.89 12.61 -3.52
N LEU A 94 -11.75 11.97 -3.75
CA LEU A 94 -10.92 11.39 -2.69
C LEU A 94 -10.02 12.45 -2.06
N THR A 95 -9.52 13.38 -2.87
CA THR A 95 -8.69 14.50 -2.44
C THR A 95 -9.11 15.80 -3.15
N PRO A 96 -8.73 16.97 -2.61
CA PRO A 96 -8.90 18.23 -3.32
C PRO A 96 -8.10 18.34 -4.64
N LYS A 97 -7.10 17.47 -4.84
CA LYS A 97 -6.12 17.51 -5.93
C LYS A 97 -6.23 16.33 -6.89
N ASP A 98 -7.40 15.69 -6.95
CA ASP A 98 -7.59 14.48 -7.76
C ASP A 98 -7.20 14.66 -9.24
N ASP A 99 -7.47 15.83 -9.81
CA ASP A 99 -7.10 16.15 -11.19
C ASP A 99 -5.59 16.14 -11.43
N VAL A 100 -4.83 16.66 -10.48
CA VAL A 100 -3.36 16.72 -10.54
C VAL A 100 -2.78 15.31 -10.37
N ILE A 101 -3.29 14.56 -9.38
CA ILE A 101 -2.85 13.19 -9.12
C ILE A 101 -3.10 12.31 -10.35
N TYR A 102 -4.31 12.36 -10.91
CA TYR A 102 -4.67 11.57 -12.10
C TYR A 102 -3.80 11.92 -13.31
N SER A 103 -3.63 13.21 -13.58
CA SER A 103 -2.85 13.67 -14.74
C SER A 103 -1.38 13.28 -14.63
N SER A 104 -0.77 13.44 -13.45
CA SER A 104 0.60 13.02 -13.19
C SER A 104 0.76 11.51 -13.24
N PHE A 105 -0.19 10.76 -12.66
CA PHE A 105 -0.19 9.30 -12.68
C PHE A 105 -0.24 8.75 -14.11
N ARG A 106 -1.19 9.22 -14.94
CA ARG A 106 -1.31 8.76 -16.34
C ARG A 106 -0.19 9.25 -17.25
N LYS A 107 0.52 10.32 -16.87
CA LYS A 107 1.73 10.76 -17.56
C LYS A 107 2.93 9.84 -17.29
N GLU A 108 3.11 9.45 -16.04
CA GLU A 108 4.25 8.61 -15.62
C GLU A 108 3.99 7.12 -15.91
N PHE A 109 2.75 6.67 -15.75
CA PHE A 109 2.31 5.29 -15.88
C PHE A 109 1.13 5.17 -16.89
N PRO A 110 1.35 5.47 -18.18
CA PRO A 110 0.28 5.49 -19.17
C PRO A 110 -0.39 4.12 -19.35
N ASP A 111 0.40 3.05 -19.40
CA ASP A 111 -0.04 1.68 -19.68
C ASP A 111 -0.40 0.88 -18.42
N PHE A 112 -0.41 1.51 -17.24
CA PHE A 112 -0.69 0.81 -15.99
C PHE A 112 -2.15 0.36 -15.92
N ASN A 113 -2.34 -0.93 -15.65
CA ASN A 113 -3.65 -1.54 -15.54
C ASN A 113 -4.24 -1.28 -14.16
N VAL A 114 -5.24 -0.40 -14.11
CA VAL A 114 -5.94 -0.07 -12.86
C VAL A 114 -7.12 -1.00 -12.59
N GLY A 115 -7.62 -1.73 -13.58
CA GLY A 115 -8.74 -2.67 -13.40
C GLY A 115 -8.32 -3.92 -12.62
N LYS A 116 -7.21 -4.54 -13.04
CA LYS A 116 -6.61 -5.71 -12.39
C LYS A 116 -5.14 -5.45 -12.13
N LEU A 117 -4.81 -5.24 -10.85
CA LEU A 117 -3.44 -4.95 -10.43
C LEU A 117 -2.59 -6.21 -10.51
N VAL A 118 -1.35 -6.05 -10.93
CA VAL A 118 -0.32 -7.09 -10.83
C VAL A 118 0.64 -6.68 -9.72
N GLU A 119 0.90 -7.58 -8.78
CA GLU A 119 1.77 -7.30 -7.64
C GLU A 119 3.17 -6.82 -8.06
N ASN A 120 3.71 -7.37 -9.16
CA ASN A 120 4.99 -6.97 -9.70
C ASN A 120 5.03 -5.51 -10.19
N ASP A 121 3.92 -4.93 -10.64
CA ASP A 121 3.88 -3.53 -11.11
C ASP A 121 3.99 -2.51 -9.96
N LEU A 122 3.90 -2.99 -8.72
CA LEU A 122 4.01 -2.21 -7.50
C LEU A 122 5.24 -2.60 -6.67
N LYS A 123 5.59 -3.89 -6.65
CA LYS A 123 6.60 -4.45 -5.75
C LYS A 123 7.90 -4.89 -6.42
N SER A 124 7.97 -4.97 -7.76
CA SER A 124 9.22 -5.29 -8.44
C SER A 124 10.27 -4.19 -8.19
N PRO A 125 11.58 -4.51 -8.22
CA PRO A 125 12.64 -3.51 -8.04
C PRO A 125 12.49 -2.36 -9.05
N ASP A 126 12.24 -2.67 -10.32
CA ASP A 126 12.04 -1.68 -11.39
C ASP A 126 10.81 -0.80 -11.12
N ALA A 127 9.72 -1.37 -10.61
CA ALA A 127 8.55 -0.60 -10.21
C ALA A 127 8.85 0.34 -9.05
N LYS A 128 9.58 -0.13 -8.02
CA LYS A 128 9.97 0.71 -6.88
C LYS A 128 10.82 1.90 -7.31
N GLU A 129 11.75 1.71 -8.24
CA GLU A 129 12.56 2.81 -8.77
C GLU A 129 11.74 3.91 -9.45
N LYS A 130 10.60 3.56 -10.07
CA LYS A 130 9.67 4.54 -10.66
C LYS A 130 8.71 5.15 -9.63
N TRP A 131 8.17 4.33 -8.73
CA TRP A 131 7.21 4.79 -7.73
C TRP A 131 7.85 5.67 -6.66
N ARG A 132 9.10 5.42 -6.25
CA ARG A 132 9.83 6.22 -5.26
C ARG A 132 9.84 7.73 -5.59
N PRO A 133 10.41 8.18 -6.72
CA PRO A 133 10.47 9.60 -7.06
C PRO A 133 9.07 10.20 -7.28
N PHE A 134 8.14 9.40 -7.83
CA PHE A 134 6.75 9.82 -8.02
C PHE A 134 6.06 10.11 -6.67
N CYS A 135 6.16 9.21 -5.69
CA CYS A 135 5.56 9.39 -4.37
C CYS A 135 6.15 10.60 -3.64
N MET A 136 7.47 10.80 -3.71
CA MET A 136 8.15 11.95 -3.10
C MET A 136 7.68 13.30 -3.67
N ALA A 137 7.27 13.35 -4.94
CA ALA A 137 6.73 14.57 -5.55
C ALA A 137 5.44 15.07 -4.87
N PHE A 138 4.71 14.19 -4.17
CA PHE A 138 3.46 14.50 -3.50
C PHE A 138 3.58 14.65 -1.98
N GLU A 139 4.79 14.54 -1.41
CA GLU A 139 5.03 14.59 0.04
C GLU A 139 4.46 15.85 0.70
N LYS A 140 4.58 17.01 0.05
CA LYS A 140 4.08 18.29 0.56
C LYS A 140 2.62 18.56 0.17
N GLU A 141 2.11 17.81 -0.79
CA GLU A 141 0.81 18.05 -1.41
C GLU A 141 -0.30 17.23 -0.75
N ILE A 142 0.06 16.05 -0.23
CA ILE A 142 -0.83 15.05 0.36
C ILE A 142 -0.37 14.76 1.79
N GLU A 143 -1.27 14.98 2.75
CA GLU A 143 -1.06 14.59 4.14
C GLU A 143 -1.00 13.05 4.26
N ASP A 144 -0.04 12.57 5.06
CA ASP A 144 0.17 11.14 5.29
C ASP A 144 0.37 10.34 3.98
N TYR A 145 1.06 10.91 2.98
CA TYR A 145 1.24 10.29 1.65
C TYR A 145 1.82 8.87 1.72
N SER A 146 2.72 8.60 2.68
CA SER A 146 3.41 7.32 2.89
C SER A 146 2.64 6.35 3.79
N PHE A 147 1.47 6.73 4.31
CA PHE A 147 0.68 5.87 5.18
C PHE A 147 0.22 4.60 4.42
N ALA A 148 0.35 3.44 5.05
CA ALA A 148 0.00 2.17 4.44
C ALA A 148 -1.52 1.97 4.42
N THR A 149 -2.06 1.60 3.27
CA THR A 149 -3.49 1.44 3.00
C THR A 149 -3.73 0.22 2.11
N LEU A 150 -4.97 -0.27 2.10
CA LEU A 150 -5.35 -1.45 1.32
C LEU A 150 -6.06 -1.03 0.03
N VAL A 151 -5.65 -1.62 -1.09
CA VAL A 151 -6.29 -1.47 -2.40
C VAL A 151 -6.72 -2.83 -2.93
N ARG A 152 -7.82 -2.86 -3.70
CA ARG A 152 -8.32 -4.10 -4.30
C ARG A 152 -7.47 -4.50 -5.50
N ILE A 153 -7.15 -5.78 -5.64
CA ILE A 153 -6.38 -6.28 -6.79
C ILE A 153 -7.27 -6.23 -8.04
N ASP A 154 -8.42 -6.88 -8.00
CA ASP A 154 -9.52 -6.77 -8.94
C ASP A 154 -10.51 -5.70 -8.47
N SER A 155 -10.69 -4.67 -9.29
CA SER A 155 -11.60 -3.56 -9.04
C SER A 155 -13.07 -3.97 -8.95
N GLU A 156 -13.44 -5.10 -9.57
CA GLU A 156 -14.83 -5.56 -9.70
C GLU A 156 -15.36 -6.36 -8.49
N ASP A 157 -14.47 -6.79 -7.60
CA ASP A 157 -14.79 -7.64 -6.45
C ASP A 157 -14.64 -6.87 -5.13
N GLU A 158 -15.08 -7.46 -4.01
CA GLU A 158 -14.91 -6.87 -2.67
C GLU A 158 -13.49 -7.08 -2.11
N TYR A 159 -13.16 -6.37 -1.04
CA TYR A 159 -11.92 -6.63 -0.30
C TYR A 159 -11.96 -8.03 0.32
N SER A 160 -10.98 -8.86 -0.02
CA SER A 160 -10.77 -10.20 0.54
C SER A 160 -9.27 -10.45 0.70
N GLU A 161 -8.88 -11.48 1.45
CA GLU A 161 -7.47 -11.83 1.66
C GLU A 161 -6.71 -12.03 0.33
N SER A 162 -7.36 -12.61 -0.69
CA SER A 162 -6.77 -12.83 -2.01
C SER A 162 -6.95 -11.66 -2.97
N ASN A 163 -7.86 -10.72 -2.69
CA ASN A 163 -8.17 -9.57 -3.54
C ASN A 163 -7.67 -8.24 -2.94
N THR A 164 -6.69 -8.29 -2.04
CA THR A 164 -6.19 -7.09 -1.36
C THR A 164 -4.68 -7.05 -1.45
N ILE A 165 -4.15 -5.88 -1.77
CA ILE A 165 -2.72 -5.59 -1.73
C ILE A 165 -2.49 -4.32 -0.91
N LEU A 166 -1.38 -4.32 -0.18
CA LEU A 166 -0.95 -3.18 0.61
C LEU A 166 -0.17 -2.20 -0.25
N VAL A 167 -0.54 -0.92 -0.17
CA VAL A 167 0.05 0.18 -0.92
C VAL A 167 0.14 1.43 -0.05
N THR A 168 0.95 2.40 -0.46
CA THR A 168 0.93 3.74 0.15
C THR A 168 -0.37 4.47 -0.18
N ARG A 169 -0.71 5.47 0.63
CA ARG A 169 -1.89 6.31 0.44
C ARG A 169 -1.87 7.05 -0.91
N ILE A 170 -0.71 7.52 -1.36
CA ILE A 170 -0.57 8.13 -2.68
C ILE A 170 -0.84 7.12 -3.80
N GLN A 171 -0.30 5.90 -3.71
CA GLN A 171 -0.56 4.84 -4.68
C GLN A 171 -2.04 4.47 -4.71
N PHE A 172 -2.68 4.36 -3.53
CA PHE A 172 -4.12 4.16 -3.41
C PHE A 172 -4.91 5.25 -4.14
N PHE A 173 -4.57 6.53 -3.93
CA PHE A 173 -5.23 7.63 -4.64
C PHE A 173 -5.04 7.55 -6.15
N CYS A 174 -3.82 7.31 -6.62
CA CYS A 174 -3.56 7.16 -8.06
C CYS A 174 -4.46 6.10 -8.70
N ILE A 175 -4.51 4.92 -8.08
CA ILE A 175 -5.27 3.78 -8.58
C ILE A 175 -6.77 4.03 -8.49
N GLU A 176 -7.30 4.43 -7.33
CA GLU A 176 -8.74 4.58 -7.13
C GLU A 176 -9.33 5.80 -7.86
N ILE A 177 -8.59 6.91 -7.97
CA ILE A 177 -9.03 8.04 -8.80
C ILE A 177 -9.11 7.62 -10.27
N ALA A 178 -8.13 6.86 -10.76
CA ALA A 178 -8.16 6.34 -12.12
C ALA A 178 -9.32 5.37 -12.33
N ARG A 179 -9.57 4.44 -11.39
CA ARG A 179 -10.73 3.51 -11.42
C ARG A 179 -12.06 4.25 -11.49
N ASN A 180 -12.22 5.32 -10.71
CA ASN A 180 -13.44 6.13 -10.69
C ASN A 180 -13.66 6.88 -12.00
N ARG A 181 -12.59 7.46 -12.59
CA ARG A 181 -12.68 8.21 -13.85
C ARG A 181 -12.89 7.31 -15.07
N GLU A 182 -12.27 6.14 -15.07
CA GLU A 182 -12.28 5.21 -16.20
C GLU A 182 -13.43 4.18 -16.12
N GLY A 183 -14.19 4.19 -15.02
CA GLY A 183 -15.42 3.40 -14.87
C GLY A 183 -15.20 1.97 -14.39
N PHE A 184 -14.00 1.61 -13.94
CA PHE A 184 -13.73 0.27 -13.39
C PHE A 184 -14.52 0.00 -12.10
N ASN A 185 -14.79 1.04 -11.30
CA ASN A 185 -15.59 0.93 -10.08
C ASN A 185 -17.11 1.00 -10.31
N ASP A 186 -17.60 1.24 -11.54
CA ASP A 186 -19.03 1.47 -11.81
C ASP A 186 -19.89 0.22 -11.48
N SER A 187 -19.30 -0.97 -11.59
CA SER A 187 -19.98 -2.25 -11.34
C SER A 187 -20.27 -2.52 -9.86
N ILE A 188 -19.48 -1.93 -8.94
CA ILE A 188 -19.51 -2.22 -7.50
C ILE A 188 -20.88 -1.93 -6.89
N ARG A 189 -21.47 -0.79 -7.22
CA ARG A 189 -22.79 -0.37 -6.69
C ARG A 189 -23.92 -1.32 -7.07
N THR A 190 -23.78 -2.03 -8.19
CA THR A 190 -24.80 -2.99 -8.65
C THR A 190 -24.59 -4.36 -8.01
N LYS A 191 -23.33 -4.76 -7.82
CA LYS A 191 -22.96 -6.08 -7.27
C LYS A 191 -23.08 -6.14 -5.75
N PHE A 192 -22.75 -5.06 -5.05
CA PHE A 192 -22.61 -5.04 -3.59
C PHE A 192 -23.50 -3.99 -2.92
N LYS A 193 -23.84 -4.25 -1.66
CA LYS A 193 -24.60 -3.30 -0.82
C LYS A 193 -23.69 -2.76 0.29
N PRO A 194 -23.87 -1.49 0.69
CA PRO A 194 -23.07 -0.91 1.76
C PRO A 194 -23.33 -1.68 3.06
N LYS A 195 -22.26 -2.06 3.76
CA LYS A 195 -22.34 -2.73 5.06
C LYS A 195 -22.58 -1.66 6.14
N PRO A 196 -23.62 -1.78 6.99
CA PRO A 196 -23.86 -0.83 8.07
C PRO A 196 -22.67 -0.81 9.02
N ARG A 197 -22.14 0.39 9.31
CA ARG A 197 -21.08 0.52 10.31
C ARG A 197 -21.67 0.20 11.69
N THR A 198 -21.18 -0.86 12.33
CA THR A 198 -21.56 -1.16 13.72
C THR A 198 -21.04 -0.03 14.61
N LYS A 199 -21.95 0.65 15.33
CA LYS A 199 -21.56 1.68 16.29
C LYS A 199 -20.76 1.00 17.41
N LYS A 200 -19.43 1.16 17.44
CA LYS A 200 -18.67 0.87 18.66
C LYS A 200 -19.18 1.82 19.74
N ASN A 201 -19.82 1.28 20.78
CA ASN A 201 -20.12 2.05 21.98
C ASN A 201 -18.78 2.57 22.52
N ARG A 202 -18.60 3.89 22.56
CA ARG A 202 -17.55 4.51 23.39
C ARG A 202 -17.90 4.17 24.84
N GLN A 203 -17.24 3.15 25.39
CA GLN A 203 -17.10 2.98 26.83
C GLN A 203 -15.93 3.83 27.30
#